data_AF-A0A667HC55-F1
#
_entry.id   AF-A0A667HC55-F1
#
_cell.length_a   1.000
_cell.length_b   1.000
_cell.length_c   1.000
_cell.angle_alpha   90.00
_cell.angle_beta   90.00
_cell.angle_gamma   90.00
#
_symmetry.space_group_name_H-M   'P 1'
#
loop_
_entity.id
_entity.type
_entity.pdbx_description
1 polymer ?
#
loop_
_entity_poly.entity_id
_entity_poly.type
_entity_poly.pdbx_seq_one_letter_code
_entity_poly.pdbx_strand_id
1 'polypeptide(L)'
;MAQDSVGFSSDYQFWMQKLSLWDQAFTLETQKDTCLHLPRFQEFLRQMYEVLKEMDSNMIIERFPTIGQLLAKTCWNPFILAFDESQKILLWCLCCLINKEPQNSEELKLNSWTRGLLSHVLSAFKFDTKEVDLFIQGLGYAPADYYPGLLKNMVLSLVSELRENHLNGFNTQRRMAPEKIRFLSQVCVPLVTLPDIQPLVEALLTYHGHEPQEVLWPEFFDAVNEAFLLKKISLPTSAVICLWLRHLPSLEKATLHLFEKLISSERNFLRRIECFLKDSLLPEAACYPAIFRIVDEMFRYALLETDGAPEVLAAIQVFTWCFVEALEKQNKQLKFTLKTYFPYASPSLVMVLLQHPKDIPQKLWHQPLKHISEMLREIVEDQTHGSYGGPFECWFLFIHFGGWADIAAEQLVMSEAEPPEALLWLLAFSHSPRDRSQQRAQTMVEVKAVLSHLKKLLRSPTLSARDLQAAAAESQDRDPRPPSCQQLIRHLLLNFLLWAPGGHAIAREVITLMAPTDELSHEIAGFLDQTLYRWDRLCLEAPRSRKLARELLAELHAHIQHRPAAHGAAVHAAGSPRSRDETMRLIRRGTSSEDEP
;
A
#
# COMPACT_ATOMS: atom_id res chain seq x y z
N MET A 1 40.71 -11.33 20.33
CA MET A 1 40.65 -12.77 20.70
C MET A 1 40.65 -13.01 22.21
N ALA A 2 41.59 -12.48 23.01
CA ALA A 2 41.54 -12.68 24.48
C ALA A 2 40.52 -11.78 25.22
N GLN A 3 40.17 -10.60 24.69
CA GLN A 3 39.16 -9.71 25.30
C GLN A 3 37.71 -10.14 24.99
N ASP A 4 37.43 -10.67 23.79
CA ASP A 4 36.09 -11.14 23.40
C ASP A 4 35.67 -12.42 24.15
N SER A 5 36.66 -13.24 24.57
CA SER A 5 36.44 -14.47 25.32
C SER A 5 35.96 -14.24 26.76
N VAL A 6 36.30 -13.09 27.37
CA VAL A 6 35.93 -12.79 28.77
C VAL A 6 34.49 -12.29 28.83
N GLY A 7 34.07 -11.45 27.87
CA GLY A 7 32.68 -10.97 27.75
C GLY A 7 31.68 -12.10 27.50
N PHE A 8 32.03 -13.03 26.60
CA PHE A 8 31.15 -14.16 26.27
C PHE A 8 30.96 -15.13 27.45
N SER A 9 31.99 -15.35 28.28
CA SER A 9 31.87 -16.18 29.48
C SER A 9 31.02 -15.53 30.58
N SER A 10 31.07 -14.20 30.72
CA SER A 10 30.19 -13.48 31.65
C SER A 10 28.74 -13.46 31.19
N ASP A 11 28.50 -13.28 29.89
CA ASP A 11 27.15 -13.34 29.31
C ASP A 11 26.56 -14.75 29.42
N TYR A 12 27.39 -15.80 29.24
CA TYR A 12 26.97 -17.19 29.43
C TYR A 12 26.44 -17.45 30.85
N GLN A 13 27.18 -17.02 31.88
CA GLN A 13 26.76 -17.20 33.27
C GLN A 13 25.52 -16.36 33.61
N PHE A 14 25.43 -15.14 33.09
CA PHE A 14 24.26 -14.27 33.25
C PHE A 14 22.99 -14.94 32.70
N TRP A 15 23.04 -15.46 31.47
CA TRP A 15 21.87 -16.10 30.85
C TRP A 15 21.49 -17.42 31.51
N MET A 16 22.46 -18.20 32.00
CA MET A 16 22.17 -19.41 32.79
C MET A 16 21.41 -19.09 34.10
N GLN A 17 21.77 -18.01 34.78
CA GLN A 17 21.06 -17.56 35.98
C GLN A 17 19.66 -17.04 35.63
N LYS A 18 19.54 -16.19 34.60
CA LYS A 18 18.24 -15.68 34.12
C LYS A 18 17.29 -16.80 33.69
N LEU A 19 17.76 -17.76 32.89
CA LEU A 19 16.97 -18.93 32.48
C LEU A 19 16.50 -19.74 33.69
N SER A 20 17.32 -19.85 34.74
CA SER A 20 16.93 -20.57 35.96
C SER A 20 15.88 -19.82 36.78
N LEU A 21 15.85 -18.48 36.73
CA LEU A 21 14.78 -17.68 37.31
C LEU A 21 13.47 -17.80 36.51
N TRP A 22 13.56 -17.88 35.19
CA TRP A 22 12.39 -18.06 34.31
C TRP A 22 11.76 -19.46 34.42
N ASP A 23 12.54 -20.45 34.84
CA ASP A 23 12.14 -21.86 34.98
C ASP A 23 11.34 -22.16 36.26
N GLN A 24 11.46 -21.31 37.30
CA GLN A 24 10.96 -21.62 38.65
C GLN A 24 9.52 -21.17 38.92
N ALA A 25 8.98 -20.21 38.17
CA ALA A 25 7.55 -19.85 38.22
C ALA A 25 7.15 -18.99 37.00
N PHE A 26 6.10 -19.39 36.28
CA PHE A 26 5.48 -18.60 35.21
C PHE A 26 4.60 -17.47 35.76
N THR A 27 5.12 -16.65 36.68
CA THR A 27 4.43 -15.47 37.19
C THR A 27 4.41 -14.36 36.14
N LEU A 28 3.46 -13.43 36.25
CA LEU A 28 3.35 -12.27 35.36
C LEU A 28 4.66 -11.46 35.27
N GLU A 29 5.42 -11.42 36.35
CA GLU A 29 6.69 -10.71 36.45
C GLU A 29 7.82 -11.40 35.66
N THR A 30 7.92 -12.73 35.73
CA THR A 30 8.94 -13.49 34.99
C THR A 30 8.63 -13.54 33.50
N GLN A 31 7.35 -13.52 33.10
CA GLN A 31 6.94 -13.42 31.69
C GLN A 31 7.33 -12.08 31.07
N LYS A 32 7.05 -10.97 31.77
CA LYS A 32 7.45 -9.62 31.34
C LYS A 32 8.97 -9.49 31.25
N ASP A 33 9.69 -10.01 32.24
CA ASP A 33 11.16 -10.03 32.24
C ASP A 33 11.74 -10.85 31.08
N THR A 34 11.12 -12.00 30.75
CA THR A 34 11.52 -12.84 29.61
C THR A 34 11.34 -12.10 28.29
N CYS A 35 10.16 -11.51 28.04
CA CYS A 35 9.89 -10.76 26.81
C CYS A 35 10.79 -9.52 26.65
N LEU A 36 11.06 -8.80 27.75
CA LEU A 36 11.96 -7.63 27.74
C LEU A 36 13.39 -8.01 27.33
N HIS A 37 13.89 -9.15 27.83
CA HIS A 37 15.26 -9.59 27.60
C HIS A 37 15.44 -10.47 26.36
N LEU A 38 14.34 -10.92 25.73
CA LEU A 38 14.36 -11.86 24.63
C LEU A 38 15.22 -11.42 23.43
N PRO A 39 15.17 -10.17 22.93
CA PRO A 39 16.00 -9.78 21.79
C PRO A 39 17.50 -9.86 22.08
N ARG A 40 17.91 -9.49 23.30
CA ARG A 40 19.31 -9.59 23.74
C ARG A 40 19.73 -11.05 23.94
N PHE A 41 18.80 -11.89 24.38
CA PHE A 41 19.04 -13.33 24.51
C PHE A 41 19.15 -14.03 23.14
N GLN A 42 18.33 -13.64 22.15
CA GLN A 42 18.43 -14.13 20.77
C GLN A 42 19.78 -13.81 20.15
N GLU A 43 20.29 -12.59 20.37
CA GLU A 43 21.62 -12.21 19.90
C GLU A 43 22.73 -13.03 20.56
N PHE A 44 22.62 -13.29 21.86
CA PHE A 44 23.51 -14.22 22.56
C PHE A 44 23.44 -15.64 21.99
N LEU A 45 22.25 -16.18 21.72
CA LEU A 45 22.08 -17.50 21.10
C LEU A 45 22.69 -17.55 19.70
N ARG A 46 22.61 -16.46 18.93
CA ARG A 46 23.24 -16.36 17.61
C ARG A 46 24.76 -16.34 17.71
N GLN A 47 25.32 -15.58 18.65
CA GLN A 47 26.76 -15.61 18.94
C GLN A 47 27.21 -16.99 19.42
N MET A 48 26.37 -17.68 20.18
CA MET A 48 26.63 -19.05 20.61
C MET A 48 26.66 -20.04 19.45
N TYR A 49 25.70 -19.97 18.53
CA TYR A 49 25.72 -20.76 17.31
C TYR A 49 27.01 -20.57 16.51
N GLU A 50 27.44 -19.31 16.34
CA GLU A 50 28.68 -18.97 15.63
C GLU A 50 29.93 -19.58 16.28
N VAL A 51 29.93 -19.76 17.60
CA VAL A 51 31.00 -20.46 18.34
C VAL A 51 30.87 -21.97 18.20
N LEU A 52 29.65 -22.52 18.29
CA LEU A 52 29.39 -23.96 18.24
C LEU A 52 29.65 -24.57 16.86
N LYS A 53 29.41 -23.85 15.76
CA LYS A 53 29.60 -24.38 14.40
C LYS A 53 31.07 -24.66 14.05
N GLU A 54 32.01 -23.99 14.71
CA GLU A 54 33.45 -24.08 14.44
C GLU A 54 34.16 -25.11 15.35
N MET A 55 33.43 -25.78 16.25
CA MET A 55 33.98 -26.70 17.26
C MET A 55 33.40 -28.12 17.11
N ASP A 56 34.19 -29.13 17.47
CA ASP A 56 33.68 -30.50 17.59
C ASP A 56 32.95 -30.70 18.93
N SER A 57 32.14 -31.77 19.03
CA SER A 57 31.32 -32.04 20.22
C SER A 57 32.12 -32.17 21.51
N ASN A 58 33.35 -32.67 21.44
CA ASN A 58 34.17 -32.93 22.62
C ASN A 58 34.76 -31.61 23.14
N MET A 59 35.23 -30.75 22.24
CA MET A 59 35.65 -29.39 22.55
C MET A 59 34.51 -28.52 23.08
N ILE A 60 33.29 -28.71 22.56
CA ILE A 60 32.09 -27.99 23.05
C ILE A 60 31.78 -28.37 24.51
N ILE A 61 31.83 -29.65 24.86
CA ILE A 61 31.55 -30.14 26.22
C ILE A 61 32.64 -29.69 27.20
N GLU A 62 33.91 -29.68 26.79
CA GLU A 62 35.00 -29.18 27.62
C GLU A 62 34.90 -27.67 27.88
N ARG A 63 34.53 -26.89 26.85
CA ARG A 63 34.46 -25.43 26.93
C ARG A 63 33.18 -24.92 27.59
N PHE A 64 32.06 -25.60 27.38
CA PHE A 64 30.74 -25.24 27.91
C PHE A 64 30.05 -26.46 28.54
N PRO A 65 30.49 -26.89 29.73
CA PRO A 65 30.00 -28.13 30.35
C PRO A 65 28.49 -28.12 30.66
N THR A 66 27.86 -26.94 30.73
CA THR A 66 26.42 -26.79 30.96
C THR A 66 25.61 -26.44 29.72
N ILE A 67 26.20 -26.51 28.51
CA ILE A 67 25.52 -26.12 27.26
C ILE A 67 24.23 -26.90 27.03
N GLY A 68 24.23 -28.19 27.38
CA GLY A 68 23.04 -29.03 27.30
C GLY A 68 21.92 -28.57 28.24
N GLN A 69 22.28 -28.05 29.42
CA GLN A 69 21.30 -27.49 30.37
C GLN A 69 20.74 -26.15 29.87
N LEU A 70 21.60 -25.29 29.31
CA LEU A 70 21.20 -24.03 28.71
C LEU A 70 20.16 -24.27 27.62
N LEU A 71 20.53 -25.06 26.61
CA LEU A 71 19.67 -25.33 25.45
C LEU A 71 18.41 -26.10 25.85
N ALA A 72 18.49 -27.04 26.81
CA ALA A 72 17.29 -27.70 27.32
C ALA A 72 16.34 -26.69 27.95
N LYS A 73 16.79 -25.87 28.92
CA LYS A 73 15.93 -24.87 29.56
C LYS A 73 15.33 -23.89 28.57
N THR A 74 16.09 -23.51 27.54
CA THR A 74 15.57 -22.67 26.46
C THR A 74 14.51 -23.38 25.61
N CYS A 75 14.72 -24.65 25.27
CA CYS A 75 13.77 -25.47 24.52
C CYS A 75 12.52 -25.84 25.32
N TRP A 76 12.53 -25.74 26.65
CA TRP A 76 11.37 -25.99 27.51
C TRP A 76 10.66 -24.70 27.95
N ASN A 77 11.14 -23.52 27.53
CA ASN A 77 10.51 -22.24 27.85
C ASN A 77 9.56 -21.80 26.71
N PRO A 78 8.24 -21.79 26.93
CA PRO A 78 7.25 -21.52 25.89
C PRO A 78 7.33 -20.08 25.37
N PHE A 79 7.69 -19.10 26.20
CA PHE A 79 7.79 -17.69 25.79
C PHE A 79 8.99 -17.44 24.87
N ILE A 80 10.05 -18.24 25.00
CA ILE A 80 11.19 -18.17 24.08
C ILE A 80 10.83 -18.89 22.78
N LEU A 81 10.17 -20.04 22.87
CA LEU A 81 9.72 -20.81 21.71
C LEU A 81 8.55 -20.16 20.95
N ALA A 82 7.76 -19.26 21.54
CA ALA A 82 6.67 -18.56 20.84
C ALA A 82 7.14 -17.69 19.64
N PHE A 83 8.45 -17.43 19.54
CA PHE A 83 9.03 -16.60 18.48
C PHE A 83 9.79 -17.45 17.47
N ASP A 84 9.37 -17.39 16.19
CA ASP A 84 9.97 -18.12 15.06
C ASP A 84 11.49 -17.98 14.97
N GLU A 85 12.03 -16.80 15.29
CA GLU A 85 13.47 -16.52 15.19
C GLU A 85 14.26 -17.25 16.28
N SER A 86 13.74 -17.32 17.51
CA SER A 86 14.33 -18.12 18.59
C SER A 86 14.33 -19.60 18.24
N GLN A 87 13.22 -20.10 17.68
CA GLN A 87 13.10 -21.51 17.27
C GLN A 87 14.17 -21.87 16.22
N LYS A 88 14.38 -21.02 15.20
CA LYS A 88 15.39 -21.25 14.16
C LYS A 88 16.80 -21.30 14.71
N ILE A 89 17.17 -20.35 15.56
CA ILE A 89 18.51 -20.31 16.16
C ILE A 89 18.74 -21.52 17.07
N LEU A 90 17.72 -21.95 17.83
CA LEU A 90 17.79 -23.16 18.67
C LEU A 90 17.96 -24.44 17.85
N LEU A 91 17.22 -24.58 16.74
CA LEU A 91 17.40 -25.68 15.81
C LEU A 91 18.84 -25.73 15.28
N TRP A 92 19.42 -24.58 14.93
CA TRP A 92 20.82 -24.50 14.49
C TRP A 92 21.81 -24.89 15.59
N CYS A 93 21.66 -24.36 16.81
CA CYS A 93 22.49 -24.73 17.96
C CYS A 93 22.41 -26.23 18.29
N LEU A 94 21.20 -26.79 18.29
CA LEU A 94 21.00 -28.23 18.56
C LEU A 94 21.61 -29.09 17.44
N CYS A 95 21.50 -28.68 16.18
CA CYS A 95 22.13 -29.40 15.07
C CYS A 95 23.66 -29.41 15.17
N CYS A 96 24.30 -28.37 15.71
CA CYS A 96 25.74 -28.34 15.97
C CYS A 96 26.19 -29.41 17.00
N LEU A 97 25.29 -29.86 17.88
CA LEU A 97 25.58 -30.89 18.89
C LEU A 97 25.43 -32.32 18.36
N ILE A 98 24.97 -32.51 17.11
CA ILE A 98 24.83 -33.84 16.53
C ILE A 98 26.14 -34.28 15.88
N ASN A 99 26.73 -35.35 16.40
CA ASN A 99 27.86 -36.01 15.76
C ASN A 99 27.39 -36.87 14.59
N LYS A 100 27.92 -36.61 13.40
CA LYS A 100 27.59 -37.35 12.18
C LYS A 100 28.08 -38.80 12.21
N GLU A 101 29.17 -39.06 12.94
CA GLU A 101 29.78 -40.38 13.08
C GLU A 101 30.10 -40.68 14.55
N PRO A 102 29.10 -41.07 15.37
CA PRO A 102 29.30 -41.27 16.80
C PRO A 102 30.16 -42.52 17.06
N GLN A 103 31.30 -42.35 17.72
CA GLN A 103 32.29 -43.42 17.92
C GLN A 103 32.17 -44.13 19.28
N ASN A 104 31.50 -43.49 20.24
CA ASN A 104 31.35 -44.01 21.59
C ASN A 104 29.87 -44.00 22.04
N SER A 105 29.58 -44.74 23.11
CA SER A 105 28.21 -44.85 23.64
C SER A 105 27.66 -43.54 24.21
N GLU A 106 28.54 -42.58 24.52
CA GLU A 106 28.15 -41.28 25.08
C GLU A 106 27.67 -40.33 23.98
N GLU A 107 28.33 -40.30 22.84
CA GLU A 107 27.93 -39.55 21.63
C GLU A 107 26.63 -40.09 21.02
N LEU A 108 26.40 -41.40 21.07
CA LEU A 108 25.12 -42.00 20.69
C LEU A 108 23.97 -41.54 21.60
N LYS A 109 24.22 -41.45 22.91
CA LYS A 109 23.25 -40.94 23.88
C LYS A 109 23.00 -39.45 23.69
N LEU A 110 24.05 -38.66 23.45
CA LEU A 110 23.95 -37.23 23.15
C LEU A 110 23.13 -37.01 21.87
N ASN A 111 23.41 -37.73 20.80
CA ASN A 111 22.64 -37.67 19.56
C ASN A 111 21.16 -38.03 19.77
N SER A 112 20.87 -39.08 20.56
CA SER A 112 19.49 -39.47 20.88
C SER A 112 18.77 -38.39 21.69
N TRP A 113 19.46 -37.78 22.66
CA TRP A 113 18.93 -36.71 23.49
C TRP A 113 18.66 -35.42 22.67
N THR A 114 19.62 -35.02 21.84
CA THR A 114 19.50 -33.87 20.92
C THR A 114 18.36 -34.07 19.93
N ARG A 115 18.20 -35.29 19.37
CA ARG A 115 17.04 -35.62 18.53
C ARG A 115 15.72 -35.53 19.29
N GLY A 116 15.70 -35.88 20.58
CA GLY A 116 14.53 -35.70 21.45
C GLY A 116 14.15 -34.23 21.63
N LEU A 117 15.13 -33.36 21.88
CA LEU A 117 14.90 -31.91 21.97
C LEU A 117 14.50 -31.29 20.62
N LEU A 118 15.14 -31.70 19.52
CA LEU A 118 14.73 -31.30 18.18
C LEU A 118 13.29 -31.74 17.89
N SER A 119 12.92 -32.97 18.25
CA SER A 119 11.54 -33.45 18.13
C SER A 119 10.58 -32.63 18.99
N HIS A 120 10.99 -32.19 20.18
CA HIS A 120 10.18 -31.33 21.04
C HIS A 120 9.97 -29.94 20.42
N VAL A 121 11.04 -29.28 19.98
CA VAL A 121 10.97 -27.98 19.30
C VAL A 121 10.14 -28.09 18.01
N LEU A 122 10.39 -29.12 17.18
CA LEU A 122 9.61 -29.43 15.96
C LEU A 122 8.16 -29.85 16.27
N SER A 123 7.86 -30.35 17.47
CA SER A 123 6.49 -30.59 17.92
C SER A 123 5.81 -29.30 18.39
N ALA A 124 6.56 -28.36 18.96
CA ALA A 124 6.10 -27.00 19.31
C ALA A 124 5.85 -26.11 18.07
N PHE A 125 6.39 -26.49 16.88
CA PHE A 125 5.92 -25.95 15.58
C PHE A 125 4.42 -26.23 15.33
N LYS A 126 3.79 -27.10 16.13
CA LYS A 126 2.33 -27.22 16.27
C LYS A 126 1.99 -26.71 17.67
N PHE A 127 1.12 -25.70 17.74
CA PHE A 127 0.71 -24.97 18.94
C PHE A 127 0.86 -25.71 20.27
N ASP A 128 1.56 -25.09 21.23
CA ASP A 128 1.59 -25.54 22.61
C ASP A 128 0.21 -25.38 23.24
N THR A 129 -0.32 -26.49 23.72
CA THR A 129 -1.59 -26.66 24.45
C THR A 129 -1.78 -25.69 25.63
N LYS A 130 -0.71 -25.12 26.19
CA LYS A 130 -0.78 -24.26 27.39
C LYS A 130 -1.32 -22.84 27.17
N GLU A 131 -1.06 -22.23 26.01
CA GLU A 131 -1.67 -20.93 25.68
C GLU A 131 -3.15 -21.10 25.32
N VAL A 132 -3.48 -22.24 24.71
CA VAL A 132 -4.84 -22.67 24.48
C VAL A 132 -5.55 -22.98 25.81
N ASP A 133 -4.87 -23.54 26.82
CA ASP A 133 -5.44 -23.79 28.15
C ASP A 133 -5.84 -22.50 28.88
N LEU A 134 -5.04 -21.42 28.78
CA LEU A 134 -5.38 -20.10 29.34
C LEU A 134 -6.59 -19.48 28.62
N PHE A 135 -6.66 -19.66 27.30
CA PHE A 135 -7.79 -19.25 26.49
C PHE A 135 -9.07 -20.06 26.82
N ILE A 136 -8.98 -21.39 26.96
CA ILE A 136 -10.07 -22.31 27.39
C ILE A 136 -10.56 -21.93 28.80
N GLN A 137 -9.65 -21.63 29.72
CA GLN A 137 -9.98 -21.26 31.11
C GLN A 137 -10.69 -19.90 31.19
N GLY A 138 -10.30 -18.92 30.39
CA GLY A 138 -10.99 -17.63 30.27
C GLY A 138 -12.41 -17.72 29.69
N LEU A 139 -12.77 -18.88 29.14
CA LEU A 139 -14.07 -19.16 28.52
C LEU A 139 -14.98 -20.05 29.36
N GLY A 140 -14.51 -20.57 30.49
CA GLY A 140 -15.27 -21.40 31.42
C GLY A 140 -15.29 -22.89 31.09
N TYR A 141 -14.37 -23.38 30.25
CA TYR A 141 -14.27 -24.80 29.88
C TYR A 141 -13.11 -25.50 30.64
N ALA A 142 -13.22 -26.82 30.86
CA ALA A 142 -12.23 -27.58 31.64
C ALA A 142 -11.11 -28.20 30.74
N PRO A 143 -9.85 -28.32 31.22
CA PRO A 143 -8.69 -28.68 30.38
C PRO A 143 -8.61 -30.14 29.87
N ALA A 144 -9.56 -31.01 30.23
CA ALA A 144 -9.37 -32.47 30.09
C ALA A 144 -9.61 -33.07 28.69
N ASP A 145 -10.02 -32.27 27.68
CA ASP A 145 -10.53 -32.79 26.40
C ASP A 145 -9.77 -32.30 25.15
N TYR A 146 -8.45 -32.03 25.19
CA TYR A 146 -7.74 -31.51 24.01
C TYR A 146 -7.52 -32.55 22.90
N TYR A 147 -8.42 -32.54 21.93
CA TYR A 147 -8.18 -32.88 20.53
C TYR A 147 -8.19 -31.58 19.70
N PRO A 148 -7.51 -31.50 18.54
CA PRO A 148 -7.68 -30.40 17.57
C PRO A 148 -9.16 -30.13 17.20
N GLY A 149 -10.01 -31.16 17.31
CA GLY A 149 -11.47 -31.02 17.21
C GLY A 149 -12.11 -30.21 18.35
N LEU A 150 -11.57 -30.26 19.58
CA LEU A 150 -12.07 -29.47 20.71
C LEU A 150 -11.75 -27.98 20.53
N LEU A 151 -10.53 -27.60 20.15
CA LEU A 151 -10.19 -26.20 19.87
C LEU A 151 -11.13 -25.63 18.81
N LYS A 152 -11.32 -26.40 17.71
CA LYS A 152 -12.27 -26.04 16.66
C LYS A 152 -13.70 -25.92 17.19
N ASN A 153 -14.17 -26.86 18.01
CA ASN A 153 -15.51 -26.82 18.60
C ASN A 153 -15.67 -25.64 19.57
N MET A 154 -14.64 -25.32 20.33
CA MET A 154 -14.66 -24.20 21.26
C MET A 154 -14.66 -22.88 20.50
N VAL A 155 -13.79 -22.70 19.51
CA VAL A 155 -13.82 -21.54 18.59
C VAL A 155 -15.20 -21.40 17.95
N LEU A 156 -15.76 -22.49 17.44
CA LEU A 156 -17.12 -22.48 16.87
C LEU A 156 -18.19 -22.10 17.91
N SER A 157 -18.07 -22.58 19.16
CA SER A 157 -18.97 -22.23 20.25
C SER A 157 -18.89 -20.74 20.59
N LEU A 158 -17.70 -20.16 20.63
CA LEU A 158 -17.52 -18.73 20.88
C LEU A 158 -18.02 -17.88 19.72
N VAL A 159 -17.75 -18.32 18.50
CA VAL A 159 -18.28 -17.69 17.29
C VAL A 159 -19.80 -17.73 17.31
N SER A 160 -20.43 -18.83 17.72
CA SER A 160 -21.89 -18.88 17.90
C SER A 160 -22.36 -17.97 19.03
N GLU A 161 -21.68 -17.91 20.17
CA GLU A 161 -22.03 -17.02 21.29
C GLU A 161 -21.94 -15.54 20.87
N LEU A 162 -20.90 -15.17 20.10
CA LEU A 162 -20.74 -13.83 19.53
C LEU A 162 -21.80 -13.52 18.46
N ARG A 163 -22.14 -14.47 17.58
CA ARG A 163 -23.12 -14.28 16.49
C ARG A 163 -24.58 -14.33 16.95
N GLU A 164 -24.91 -15.13 17.96
CA GLU A 164 -26.26 -15.18 18.55
C GLU A 164 -26.66 -13.80 19.13
N ASN A 165 -25.68 -13.04 19.63
CA ASN A 165 -25.88 -11.66 20.09
C ASN A 165 -26.26 -10.69 18.97
N HIS A 166 -25.86 -10.97 17.71
CA HIS A 166 -26.22 -10.16 16.54
C HIS A 166 -27.63 -10.43 16.02
N LEU A 167 -28.13 -11.68 16.13
CA LEU A 167 -29.39 -12.09 15.50
C LEU A 167 -30.62 -11.90 16.42
N ASN A 168 -30.44 -11.94 17.74
CA ASN A 168 -31.54 -11.93 18.72
C ASN A 168 -31.56 -10.66 19.59
N GLY A 169 -31.74 -9.48 18.98
CA GLY A 169 -31.79 -8.17 19.65
C GLY A 169 -32.72 -8.04 20.88
N PHE A 170 -33.57 -9.03 21.17
CA PHE A 170 -34.53 -9.06 22.27
C PHE A 170 -34.20 -10.01 23.44
N ASN A 171 -33.18 -10.87 23.35
CA ASN A 171 -32.81 -11.79 24.44
C ASN A 171 -31.64 -11.23 25.27
N THR A 172 -31.94 -10.66 26.44
CA THR A 172 -30.94 -10.09 27.37
C THR A 172 -30.25 -11.13 28.26
N GLN A 173 -30.71 -12.39 28.29
CA GLN A 173 -30.23 -13.43 29.23
C GLN A 173 -28.97 -14.20 28.81
N ARG A 174 -28.45 -14.02 27.58
CA ARG A 174 -27.31 -14.82 27.04
C ARG A 174 -26.19 -14.00 26.39
N ARG A 175 -26.06 -12.72 26.73
CA ARG A 175 -25.03 -11.84 26.15
C ARG A 175 -23.70 -12.01 26.85
N MET A 176 -22.60 -12.08 26.09
CA MET A 176 -21.27 -11.97 26.67
C MET A 176 -21.08 -10.58 27.28
N ALA A 177 -20.53 -10.55 28.50
CA ALA A 177 -20.16 -9.30 29.15
C ALA A 177 -19.07 -8.58 28.32
N PRO A 178 -19.09 -7.23 28.21
CA PRO A 178 -18.05 -6.46 27.51
C PRO A 178 -16.63 -6.78 27.99
N GLU A 179 -16.47 -7.04 29.29
CA GLU A 179 -15.19 -7.45 29.90
C GLU A 179 -14.67 -8.77 29.33
N LYS A 180 -15.55 -9.76 29.13
CA LYS A 180 -15.22 -11.07 28.53
C LYS A 180 -14.79 -10.89 27.08
N ILE A 181 -15.46 -10.02 26.32
CA ILE A 181 -15.10 -9.72 24.92
C ILE A 181 -13.76 -9.00 24.84
N ARG A 182 -13.53 -8.03 25.72
CA ARG A 182 -12.24 -7.32 25.82
C ARG A 182 -11.10 -8.29 26.14
N PHE A 183 -11.28 -9.14 27.14
CA PHE A 183 -10.32 -10.18 27.49
C PHE A 183 -10.06 -11.14 26.32
N LEU A 184 -11.11 -11.58 25.62
CA LEU A 184 -10.96 -12.46 24.46
C LEU A 184 -10.14 -11.82 23.35
N SER A 185 -10.37 -10.54 23.05
CA SER A 185 -9.58 -9.83 22.06
C SER A 185 -8.11 -9.69 22.47
N GLN A 186 -7.83 -9.47 23.75
CA GLN A 186 -6.47 -9.39 24.28
C GLN A 186 -5.72 -10.73 24.17
N VAL A 187 -6.37 -11.85 24.53
CA VAL A 187 -5.76 -13.19 24.42
C VAL A 187 -5.55 -13.58 22.95
N CYS A 188 -6.38 -13.08 22.03
CA CYS A 188 -6.22 -13.36 20.61
C CYS A 188 -5.02 -12.65 19.97
N VAL A 189 -4.42 -11.61 20.59
CA VAL A 189 -3.32 -10.81 20.00
C VAL A 189 -2.15 -11.67 19.48
N PRO A 190 -1.52 -12.58 20.27
CA PRO A 190 -0.47 -13.45 19.75
C PRO A 190 -0.98 -14.55 18.82
N LEU A 191 -2.30 -14.81 18.80
CA LEU A 191 -2.93 -15.94 18.09
C LEU A 191 -3.57 -15.53 16.75
N VAL A 192 -3.48 -14.27 16.34
CA VAL A 192 -4.19 -13.77 15.15
C VAL A 192 -3.78 -14.48 13.85
N THR A 193 -2.56 -15.00 13.77
CA THR A 193 -2.06 -15.69 12.58
C THR A 193 -2.45 -17.17 12.52
N LEU A 194 -3.15 -17.71 13.53
CA LEU A 194 -3.45 -19.13 13.61
C LEU A 194 -4.69 -19.47 12.78
N PRO A 195 -4.62 -20.44 11.85
CA PRO A 195 -5.77 -20.80 11.01
C PRO A 195 -7.00 -21.24 11.81
N ASP A 196 -6.80 -21.96 12.93
CA ASP A 196 -7.90 -22.43 13.79
C ASP A 196 -8.60 -21.30 14.55
N ILE A 197 -7.93 -20.16 14.75
CA ILE A 197 -8.44 -18.98 15.46
C ILE A 197 -9.04 -17.94 14.50
N GLN A 198 -8.74 -18.02 13.20
CA GLN A 198 -9.27 -17.12 12.18
C GLN A 198 -10.80 -16.88 12.27
N PRO A 199 -11.67 -17.91 12.43
CA PRO A 199 -13.11 -17.69 12.54
C PRO A 199 -13.52 -16.83 13.76
N LEU A 200 -12.75 -16.91 14.84
CA LEU A 200 -12.96 -16.08 16.03
C LEU A 200 -12.48 -14.65 15.82
N VAL A 201 -11.33 -14.45 15.17
CA VAL A 201 -10.86 -13.11 14.78
C VAL A 201 -11.92 -12.42 13.92
N GLU A 202 -12.45 -13.12 12.91
CA GLU A 202 -13.55 -12.64 12.08
C GLU A 202 -14.77 -12.26 12.92
N ALA A 203 -15.21 -13.14 13.83
CA ALA A 203 -16.37 -12.89 14.68
C ALA A 203 -16.16 -11.67 15.59
N LEU A 204 -14.98 -11.51 16.20
CA LEU A 204 -14.63 -10.36 17.04
C LEU A 204 -14.65 -9.05 16.23
N LEU A 205 -14.05 -9.03 15.03
CA LEU A 205 -14.07 -7.86 14.16
C LEU A 205 -15.48 -7.45 13.75
N THR A 206 -16.34 -8.42 13.46
CA THR A 206 -17.75 -8.16 13.12
C THR A 206 -18.64 -7.89 14.33
N TYR A 207 -18.13 -8.08 15.56
CA TYR A 207 -18.90 -7.87 16.78
C TYR A 207 -19.20 -6.39 17.01
N HIS A 208 -20.48 -6.04 17.04
CA HIS A 208 -20.94 -4.69 17.37
C HIS A 208 -21.64 -4.73 18.73
N GLY A 209 -20.93 -4.29 19.77
CA GLY A 209 -21.52 -4.10 21.09
C GLY A 209 -22.59 -2.99 21.09
N HIS A 210 -23.38 -2.92 22.15
CA HIS A 210 -24.31 -1.80 22.38
C HIS A 210 -23.67 -0.63 23.13
N GLU A 211 -22.43 -0.80 23.59
CA GLU A 211 -21.68 0.22 24.31
C GLU A 211 -21.24 1.33 23.33
N PRO A 212 -21.23 2.60 23.77
CA PRO A 212 -20.75 3.71 22.95
C PRO A 212 -19.23 3.70 22.75
N GLN A 213 -18.50 2.93 23.56
CA GLN A 213 -17.03 2.83 23.51
C GLN A 213 -16.60 1.51 22.86
N GLU A 214 -15.41 1.54 22.25
CA GLU A 214 -14.81 0.35 21.66
C GLU A 214 -14.48 -0.70 22.73
N VAL A 215 -15.05 -1.89 22.57
CA VAL A 215 -14.97 -3.00 23.54
C VAL A 215 -13.69 -3.81 23.32
N LEU A 216 -13.23 -3.93 22.08
CA LEU A 216 -12.01 -4.68 21.76
C LEU A 216 -10.75 -3.96 22.22
N TRP A 217 -9.73 -4.75 22.49
CA TRP A 217 -8.41 -4.28 22.88
C TRP A 217 -7.70 -3.60 21.70
N PRO A 218 -7.13 -2.38 21.83
CA PRO A 218 -6.51 -1.66 20.70
C PRO A 218 -5.43 -2.47 19.97
N GLU A 219 -4.55 -3.12 20.72
CA GLU A 219 -3.42 -3.90 20.19
C GLU A 219 -3.90 -5.15 19.43
N PHE A 220 -5.14 -5.58 19.63
CA PHE A 220 -5.75 -6.61 18.78
C PHE A 220 -5.99 -6.09 17.37
N PHE A 221 -6.50 -4.87 17.19
CA PHE A 221 -6.67 -4.29 15.86
C PHE A 221 -5.32 -4.11 15.15
N ASP A 222 -4.30 -3.64 15.87
CA ASP A 222 -2.95 -3.50 15.32
C ASP A 222 -2.37 -4.86 14.88
N ALA A 223 -2.45 -5.87 15.73
CA ALA A 223 -1.94 -7.21 15.41
C ALA A 223 -2.67 -7.84 14.21
N VAL A 224 -4.00 -7.71 14.15
CA VAL A 224 -4.80 -8.18 13.02
C VAL A 224 -4.45 -7.43 11.74
N ASN A 225 -4.34 -6.09 11.80
CA ASN A 225 -4.01 -5.27 10.64
C ASN A 225 -2.61 -5.61 10.10
N GLU A 226 -1.61 -5.76 10.97
CA GLU A 226 -0.27 -6.21 10.56
C GLU A 226 -0.29 -7.59 9.92
N ALA A 227 -0.97 -8.55 10.55
CA ALA A 227 -1.09 -9.89 9.99
C ALA A 227 -1.78 -9.86 8.61
N PHE A 228 -2.79 -9.00 8.43
CA PHE A 228 -3.49 -8.83 7.17
C PHE A 228 -2.59 -8.20 6.09
N LEU A 229 -1.90 -7.10 6.40
CA LEU A 229 -1.00 -6.41 5.47
C LEU A 229 0.17 -7.30 5.03
N LEU A 230 0.70 -8.11 5.96
CA LEU A 230 1.75 -9.11 5.70
C LEU A 230 1.22 -10.42 5.08
N LYS A 231 -0.09 -10.51 4.77
CA LYS A 231 -0.75 -11.69 4.19
C LYS A 231 -0.56 -12.98 5.02
N LYS A 232 -0.41 -12.84 6.35
CA LYS A 232 -0.33 -13.94 7.32
C LYS A 232 -1.70 -14.45 7.77
N ILE A 233 -2.76 -13.68 7.54
CA ILE A 233 -4.16 -14.05 7.77
C ILE A 233 -4.97 -13.74 6.51
N SER A 234 -5.95 -14.60 6.20
CA SER A 234 -6.94 -14.34 5.15
C SER A 234 -8.25 -13.95 5.81
N LEU A 235 -8.73 -12.73 5.60
CA LEU A 235 -9.98 -12.24 6.18
C LEU A 235 -11.00 -11.93 5.07
N PRO A 236 -12.30 -12.19 5.30
CA PRO A 236 -13.35 -11.75 4.40
C PRO A 236 -13.42 -10.21 4.39
N THR A 237 -13.83 -9.64 3.25
CA THR A 237 -13.92 -8.18 3.05
C THR A 237 -14.73 -7.48 4.15
N SER A 238 -15.81 -8.09 4.61
CA SER A 238 -16.64 -7.54 5.70
C SER A 238 -15.87 -7.37 7.01
N ALA A 239 -14.99 -8.31 7.37
CA ALA A 239 -14.21 -8.22 8.60
C ALA A 239 -13.14 -7.13 8.51
N VAL A 240 -12.51 -6.97 7.35
CA VAL A 240 -11.54 -5.89 7.08
C VAL A 240 -12.21 -4.52 7.10
N ILE A 241 -13.42 -4.40 6.54
CA ILE A 241 -14.21 -3.18 6.62
C ILE A 241 -14.54 -2.85 8.08
N CYS A 242 -14.98 -3.82 8.88
CA CYS A 242 -15.26 -3.60 10.30
C CYS A 242 -14.00 -3.17 11.08
N LEU A 243 -12.83 -3.76 10.80
CA LEU A 243 -11.54 -3.34 11.36
C LEU A 243 -11.29 -1.85 11.11
N TRP A 244 -11.37 -1.40 9.85
CA TRP A 244 -11.06 -0.02 9.47
C TRP A 244 -12.13 1.00 9.88
N LEU A 245 -13.40 0.60 9.97
CA LEU A 245 -14.46 1.46 10.51
C LEU A 245 -14.31 1.72 12.01
N ARG A 246 -13.70 0.78 12.74
CA ARG A 246 -13.57 0.83 14.21
C ARG A 246 -12.22 1.34 14.67
N HIS A 247 -11.18 1.16 13.86
CA HIS A 247 -9.81 1.51 14.22
C HIS A 247 -9.12 2.33 13.10
N LEU A 248 -9.16 3.65 13.24
CA LEU A 248 -8.56 4.59 12.29
C LEU A 248 -7.07 4.34 12.05
N PRO A 249 -6.21 4.09 13.07
CA PRO A 249 -4.79 3.82 12.83
C PRO A 249 -4.54 2.62 11.91
N SER A 250 -5.40 1.60 11.95
CA SER A 250 -5.30 0.46 11.02
C SER A 250 -5.57 0.86 9.57
N LEU A 251 -6.57 1.73 9.33
CA LEU A 251 -6.88 2.24 7.99
C LEU A 251 -5.76 3.12 7.45
N GLU A 252 -5.23 4.02 8.28
CA GLU A 252 -4.10 4.88 7.93
C GLU A 252 -2.89 4.03 7.56
N LYS A 253 -2.56 3.02 8.39
CA LYS A 253 -1.45 2.12 8.13
C LYS A 253 -1.64 1.29 6.87
N ALA A 254 -2.86 0.85 6.56
CA ALA A 254 -3.16 0.15 5.32
C ALA A 254 -2.96 1.06 4.09
N THR A 255 -3.35 2.33 4.18
CA THR A 255 -3.17 3.32 3.11
C THR A 255 -1.70 3.71 2.93
N LEU A 256 -0.95 3.88 4.02
CA LEU A 256 0.50 4.11 3.97
C LEU A 256 1.23 2.89 3.36
N HIS A 257 0.82 1.68 3.73
CA HIS A 257 1.40 0.46 3.15
C HIS A 257 1.14 0.36 1.64
N LEU A 258 -0.01 0.85 1.15
CA LEU A 258 -0.26 1.00 -0.28
C LEU A 258 0.72 2.00 -0.91
N PHE A 259 0.92 3.18 -0.31
CA PHE A 259 1.90 4.15 -0.80
C PHE A 259 3.32 3.59 -0.83
N GLU A 260 3.74 2.88 0.21
CA GLU A 260 5.03 2.19 0.24
C GLU A 260 5.18 1.21 -0.93
N LYS A 261 4.14 0.42 -1.24
CA LYS A 261 4.13 -0.48 -2.40
C LYS A 261 4.19 0.25 -3.73
N LEU A 262 3.49 1.37 -3.86
CA LEU A 262 3.49 2.19 -5.07
C LEU A 262 4.85 2.89 -5.29
N ILE A 263 5.53 3.30 -4.23
CA ILE A 263 6.83 3.97 -4.32
C ILE A 263 7.98 2.96 -4.50
N SER A 264 7.92 1.81 -3.83
CA SER A 264 8.97 0.77 -3.89
C SER A 264 8.94 -0.04 -5.19
N SER A 265 7.79 -0.06 -5.88
CA SER A 265 7.70 -0.63 -7.21
C SER A 265 8.56 0.20 -8.17
N GLU A 266 9.60 -0.40 -8.75
CA GLU A 266 10.34 0.19 -9.86
C GLU A 266 9.38 0.47 -11.02
N ARG A 267 8.83 1.69 -11.00
CA ARG A 267 8.08 2.39 -12.05
C ARG A 267 6.67 1.83 -12.29
N ASN A 268 5.70 2.74 -12.15
CA ASN A 268 4.29 2.46 -11.93
C ASN A 268 3.49 2.36 -13.23
N PHE A 269 3.40 1.16 -13.78
CA PHE A 269 2.37 0.85 -14.79
C PHE A 269 0.98 0.88 -14.14
N LEU A 270 -0.01 1.53 -14.77
CA LEU A 270 -1.36 1.65 -14.23
C LEU A 270 -1.99 0.29 -13.92
N ARG A 271 -1.68 -0.74 -14.71
CA ARG A 271 -2.11 -2.12 -14.44
C ARG A 271 -1.54 -2.68 -13.14
N ARG A 272 -0.29 -2.35 -12.83
CA ARG A 272 0.37 -2.77 -11.58
C ARG A 272 -0.20 -2.00 -10.38
N ILE A 273 -0.45 -0.70 -10.55
CA ILE A 273 -1.18 0.12 -9.57
C ILE A 273 -2.57 -0.48 -9.32
N GLU A 274 -3.30 -0.85 -10.36
CA GLU A 274 -4.62 -1.50 -10.27
C GLU A 274 -4.54 -2.81 -9.49
N CYS A 275 -3.53 -3.65 -9.74
CA CYS A 275 -3.30 -4.88 -8.96
C CYS A 275 -3.09 -4.56 -7.47
N PHE A 276 -2.18 -3.63 -7.13
CA PHE A 276 -1.92 -3.29 -5.74
C PHE A 276 -3.15 -2.71 -5.02
N LEU A 277 -3.92 -1.89 -5.70
CA LEU A 277 -5.16 -1.32 -5.17
C LEU A 277 -6.21 -2.41 -4.93
N LYS A 278 -6.45 -3.31 -5.89
CA LYS A 278 -7.39 -4.43 -5.72
C LYS A 278 -6.95 -5.39 -4.63
N ASP A 279 -5.65 -5.68 -4.55
CA ASP A 279 -5.08 -6.55 -3.51
C ASP A 279 -5.14 -5.95 -2.11
N SER A 280 -5.32 -4.63 -2.01
CA SER A 280 -5.43 -3.89 -0.75
C SER A 280 -6.82 -3.96 -0.10
N LEU A 281 -7.89 -4.21 -0.86
CA LEU A 281 -9.31 -4.05 -0.47
C LEU A 281 -9.76 -2.61 -0.15
N LEU A 282 -8.89 -1.59 -0.30
CA LEU A 282 -9.25 -0.20 -0.05
C LEU A 282 -10.39 0.29 -0.97
N PRO A 283 -10.42 0.00 -2.28
CA PRO A 283 -11.53 0.43 -3.14
C PRO A 283 -12.88 -0.17 -2.72
N GLU A 284 -12.91 -1.45 -2.35
CA GLU A 284 -14.11 -2.15 -1.87
C GLU A 284 -14.58 -1.60 -0.52
N ALA A 285 -13.66 -1.30 0.39
CA ALA A 285 -13.98 -0.74 1.69
C ALA A 285 -14.40 0.73 1.61
N ALA A 286 -13.83 1.49 0.66
CA ALA A 286 -14.22 2.87 0.38
C ALA A 286 -15.66 3.00 -0.14
N CYS A 287 -16.37 1.91 -0.44
CA CYS A 287 -17.82 1.96 -0.60
C CYS A 287 -18.54 2.46 0.67
N TYR A 288 -17.87 2.47 1.83
CA TYR A 288 -18.32 3.17 3.03
C TYR A 288 -17.76 4.60 3.05
N PRO A 289 -18.62 5.64 3.09
CA PRO A 289 -18.17 7.03 3.00
C PRO A 289 -17.13 7.45 4.04
N ALA A 290 -17.18 6.90 5.25
CA ALA A 290 -16.19 7.19 6.30
C ALA A 290 -14.78 6.73 5.87
N ILE A 291 -14.66 5.53 5.31
CA ILE A 291 -13.38 5.00 4.82
C ILE A 291 -12.94 5.80 3.60
N PHE A 292 -13.83 6.05 2.64
CA PHE A 292 -13.52 6.85 1.45
C PHE A 292 -12.89 8.18 1.84
N ARG A 293 -13.52 8.92 2.76
CA ARG A 293 -13.05 10.25 3.16
C ARG A 293 -11.66 10.24 3.76
N ILE A 294 -11.32 9.24 4.59
CA ILE A 294 -9.98 9.13 5.17
C ILE A 294 -8.96 8.80 4.07
N VAL A 295 -9.25 7.83 3.22
CA VAL A 295 -8.35 7.44 2.13
C VAL A 295 -8.15 8.61 1.15
N ASP A 296 -9.22 9.31 0.80
CA ASP A 296 -9.23 10.52 -0.02
C ASP A 296 -8.38 11.65 0.58
N GLU A 297 -8.50 11.88 1.89
CA GLU A 297 -7.69 12.84 2.62
C GLU A 297 -6.21 12.47 2.62
N MET A 298 -5.88 11.19 2.80
CA MET A 298 -4.49 10.74 2.72
C MET A 298 -3.90 10.91 1.32
N PHE A 299 -4.69 10.67 0.26
CA PHE A 299 -4.30 11.01 -1.10
C PHE A 299 -4.11 12.51 -1.30
N ARG A 300 -4.98 13.35 -0.74
CA ARG A 300 -4.85 14.81 -0.76
C ARG A 300 -3.53 15.25 -0.11
N TYR A 301 -3.20 14.72 1.06
CA TYR A 301 -1.92 15.00 1.72
C TYR A 301 -0.73 14.51 0.90
N ALA A 302 -0.76 13.28 0.39
CA ALA A 302 0.31 12.76 -0.46
C ALA A 302 0.53 13.62 -1.70
N LEU A 303 -0.54 14.14 -2.30
CA LEU A 303 -0.48 15.00 -3.48
C LEU A 303 0.14 16.36 -3.17
N LEU A 304 -0.23 16.97 -2.04
CA LEU A 304 0.31 18.25 -1.59
C LEU A 304 1.79 18.15 -1.20
N GLU A 305 2.16 17.09 -0.47
CA GLU A 305 3.55 16.84 -0.04
C GLU A 305 4.49 16.51 -1.21
N THR A 306 3.95 15.95 -2.30
CA THR A 306 4.72 15.61 -3.51
C THR A 306 4.65 16.68 -4.60
N ASP A 307 4.01 17.82 -4.33
CA ASP A 307 3.72 18.90 -5.29
C ASP A 307 3.16 18.39 -6.63
N GLY A 308 2.26 17.40 -6.56
CA GLY A 308 1.59 16.86 -7.75
C GLY A 308 2.33 15.75 -8.49
N ALA A 309 3.08 14.88 -7.79
CA ALA A 309 3.80 13.79 -8.44
C ALA A 309 2.87 12.91 -9.32
N PRO A 310 3.30 12.55 -10.54
CA PRO A 310 2.47 11.82 -11.49
C PRO A 310 2.04 10.44 -10.98
N GLU A 311 2.87 9.78 -10.15
CA GLU A 311 2.54 8.50 -9.54
C GLU A 311 1.37 8.60 -8.56
N VAL A 312 1.28 9.70 -7.81
CA VAL A 312 0.17 9.96 -6.87
C VAL A 312 -1.10 10.26 -7.66
N LEU A 313 -1.02 11.09 -8.69
CA LEU A 313 -2.15 11.37 -9.59
C LEU A 313 -2.69 10.09 -10.25
N ALA A 314 -1.79 9.23 -10.75
CA ALA A 314 -2.13 7.94 -11.31
C ALA A 314 -2.81 7.03 -10.27
N ALA A 315 -2.30 6.97 -9.04
CA ALA A 315 -2.89 6.19 -7.96
C ALA A 315 -4.30 6.69 -7.59
N ILE A 316 -4.51 8.01 -7.50
CA ILE A 316 -5.83 8.62 -7.25
C ILE A 316 -6.82 8.22 -8.34
N GLN A 317 -6.41 8.33 -9.61
CA GLN A 317 -7.24 7.95 -10.75
C GLN A 317 -7.59 6.46 -10.69
N VAL A 318 -6.60 5.57 -10.59
CA VAL A 318 -6.87 4.12 -10.56
C VAL A 318 -7.69 3.71 -9.34
N PHE A 319 -7.46 4.33 -8.17
CA PHE A 319 -8.26 4.13 -6.96
C PHE A 319 -9.73 4.51 -7.22
N THR A 320 -9.97 5.71 -7.74
CA THR A 320 -11.32 6.20 -8.06
C THR A 320 -12.04 5.24 -8.99
N TRP A 321 -11.35 4.76 -10.02
CA TRP A 321 -11.95 3.83 -10.97
C TRP A 321 -12.29 2.49 -10.32
N CYS A 322 -11.40 1.93 -9.49
CA CYS A 322 -11.67 0.70 -8.76
C CYS A 322 -12.82 0.89 -7.76
N PHE A 323 -12.89 2.04 -7.10
CA PHE A 323 -13.94 2.42 -6.17
C PHE A 323 -15.29 2.51 -6.88
N VAL A 324 -15.39 3.21 -8.02
CA VAL A 324 -16.64 3.32 -8.80
C VAL A 324 -17.09 1.93 -9.29
N GLU A 325 -16.16 1.10 -9.78
CA GLU A 325 -16.45 -0.27 -10.19
C GLU A 325 -16.96 -1.13 -9.01
N ALA A 326 -16.38 -0.97 -7.82
CA ALA A 326 -16.83 -1.65 -6.60
C ALA A 326 -18.21 -1.14 -6.15
N LEU A 327 -18.42 0.19 -6.19
CA LEU A 327 -19.67 0.84 -5.82
C LEU A 327 -20.82 0.35 -6.69
N GLU A 328 -20.61 0.23 -8.01
CA GLU A 328 -21.60 -0.29 -8.96
C GLU A 328 -21.96 -1.75 -8.68
N LYS A 329 -20.97 -2.59 -8.36
CA LYS A 329 -21.21 -4.00 -7.98
C LYS A 329 -21.99 -4.09 -6.67
N GLN A 330 -21.70 -3.22 -5.70
CA GLN A 330 -22.32 -3.20 -4.37
C GLN A 330 -23.66 -2.44 -4.32
N ASN A 331 -24.04 -1.71 -5.37
CA ASN A 331 -25.22 -0.83 -5.44
C ASN A 331 -26.58 -1.55 -5.28
N LYS A 332 -26.58 -2.88 -5.06
CA LYS A 332 -27.76 -3.63 -4.63
C LYS A 332 -28.02 -3.56 -3.11
N GLN A 333 -27.03 -3.18 -2.29
CA GLN A 333 -27.12 -3.20 -0.82
C GLN A 333 -26.81 -1.85 -0.13
N LEU A 334 -25.86 -1.06 -0.64
CA LEU A 334 -25.44 0.21 -0.01
C LEU A 334 -26.02 1.42 -0.78
N LYS A 335 -26.82 2.24 -0.10
CA LYS A 335 -27.54 3.41 -0.67
C LYS A 335 -27.01 4.74 -0.12
N PHE A 336 -25.71 5.01 -0.25
CA PHE A 336 -25.17 6.31 0.11
C PHE A 336 -25.30 7.30 -1.05
N THR A 337 -25.59 8.56 -0.75
CA THR A 337 -25.66 9.60 -1.78
C THR A 337 -24.24 10.02 -2.18
N LEU A 338 -24.03 10.41 -3.43
CA LEU A 338 -22.70 10.84 -3.93
C LEU A 338 -22.10 12.01 -3.13
N LYS A 339 -22.97 12.87 -2.58
CA LYS A 339 -22.59 13.96 -1.68
C LYS A 339 -21.88 13.49 -0.40
N THR A 340 -22.10 12.24 0.02
CA THR A 340 -21.40 11.68 1.21
C THR A 340 -19.94 11.35 0.94
N TYR A 341 -19.60 11.00 -0.31
CA TYR A 341 -18.22 10.74 -0.72
C TYR A 341 -17.50 12.05 -1.05
N PHE A 342 -18.16 12.96 -1.75
CA PHE A 342 -17.59 14.25 -2.15
C PHE A 342 -18.36 15.43 -1.49
N PRO A 343 -18.15 15.69 -0.19
CA PRO A 343 -18.95 16.68 0.56
C PRO A 343 -18.67 18.13 0.14
N TYR A 344 -17.47 18.40 -0.38
CA TYR A 344 -17.04 19.73 -0.82
C TYR A 344 -17.32 20.00 -2.30
N ALA A 345 -17.86 19.02 -3.04
CA ALA A 345 -18.13 19.14 -4.46
C ALA A 345 -19.59 19.51 -4.76
N SER A 346 -19.79 20.23 -5.86
CA SER A 346 -21.14 20.42 -6.43
C SER A 346 -21.73 19.06 -6.85
N PRO A 347 -22.92 18.67 -6.35
CA PRO A 347 -23.54 17.39 -6.73
C PRO A 347 -23.76 17.25 -8.23
N SER A 348 -24.09 18.34 -8.92
CA SER A 348 -24.29 18.36 -10.38
C SER A 348 -22.99 18.04 -11.12
N LEU A 349 -21.86 18.59 -10.67
CA LEU A 349 -20.55 18.32 -11.25
C LEU A 349 -20.15 16.86 -11.05
N VAL A 350 -20.32 16.32 -9.84
CA VAL A 350 -20.03 14.90 -9.53
C VAL A 350 -20.86 13.96 -10.40
N MET A 351 -22.16 14.26 -10.58
CA MET A 351 -23.05 13.45 -11.42
C MET A 351 -22.59 13.38 -12.88
N VAL A 352 -22.08 14.48 -13.43
CA VAL A 352 -21.58 14.50 -14.83
C VAL A 352 -20.24 13.78 -14.92
N LEU A 353 -19.34 13.97 -13.96
CA LEU A 353 -18.02 13.33 -13.95
C LEU A 353 -18.09 11.80 -13.81
N LEU A 354 -19.09 11.29 -13.10
CA LEU A 354 -19.34 9.85 -12.93
C LEU A 354 -19.90 9.14 -14.17
N GLN A 355 -20.34 9.88 -15.20
CA GLN A 355 -20.82 9.24 -16.42
C GLN A 355 -19.67 8.45 -17.07
N HIS A 356 -19.91 7.17 -17.38
CA HIS A 356 -18.90 6.38 -18.08
C HIS A 356 -18.80 6.83 -19.52
N PRO A 357 -17.61 7.23 -20.00
CA PRO A 357 -17.45 7.64 -21.40
C PRO A 357 -17.80 6.53 -22.40
N LYS A 358 -17.76 5.26 -21.97
CA LYS A 358 -18.17 4.10 -22.79
C LYS A 358 -19.64 4.09 -23.15
N ASP A 359 -20.48 4.62 -22.27
CA ASP A 359 -21.94 4.65 -22.46
C ASP A 359 -22.36 5.78 -23.40
N ILE A 360 -21.43 6.68 -23.73
CA ILE A 360 -21.65 7.83 -24.60
C ILE A 360 -20.96 7.55 -25.94
N PRO A 361 -21.68 7.63 -27.08
CA PRO A 361 -21.05 7.52 -28.40
C PRO A 361 -19.92 8.55 -28.56
N GLN A 362 -18.77 8.12 -29.09
CA GLN A 362 -17.56 8.95 -29.20
C GLN A 362 -17.81 10.32 -29.88
N LYS A 363 -18.70 10.37 -30.87
CA LYS A 363 -19.07 11.60 -31.59
C LYS A 363 -19.76 12.64 -30.70
N LEU A 364 -20.35 12.22 -29.58
CA LEU A 364 -21.08 13.06 -28.64
C LEU A 364 -20.25 13.47 -27.44
N TRP A 365 -19.02 12.98 -27.28
CA TRP A 365 -18.14 13.33 -26.16
C TRP A 365 -17.86 14.83 -26.02
N HIS A 366 -18.00 15.61 -27.10
CA HIS A 366 -17.85 17.06 -27.03
C HIS A 366 -18.86 17.73 -26.08
N GLN A 367 -20.07 17.19 -25.96
CA GLN A 367 -21.16 17.78 -25.18
C GLN A 367 -20.89 17.70 -23.66
N PRO A 368 -20.63 16.51 -23.08
CA PRO A 368 -20.29 16.41 -21.65
C PRO A 368 -19.00 17.15 -21.33
N LEU A 369 -17.98 17.12 -22.21
CA LEU A 369 -16.75 17.87 -21.97
C LEU A 369 -16.96 19.39 -21.90
N LYS A 370 -17.78 19.94 -22.82
CA LYS A 370 -18.13 21.36 -22.79
C LYS A 370 -18.88 21.69 -21.50
N HIS A 371 -19.84 20.86 -21.11
CA HIS A 371 -20.62 21.06 -19.89
C HIS A 371 -19.77 20.98 -18.61
N ILE A 372 -18.85 20.01 -18.52
CA ILE A 372 -17.88 19.89 -17.41
C ILE A 372 -17.03 21.16 -17.33
N SER A 373 -16.50 21.63 -18.45
CA SER A 373 -15.69 22.85 -18.48
C SER A 373 -16.47 24.09 -18.05
N GLU A 374 -17.73 24.23 -18.46
CA GLU A 374 -18.56 25.38 -18.09
C GLU A 374 -18.84 25.38 -16.59
N MET A 375 -19.24 24.24 -16.02
CA MET A 375 -19.47 24.13 -14.57
C MET A 375 -18.19 24.40 -13.76
N LEU A 376 -17.05 23.84 -14.17
CA LEU A 376 -15.77 24.10 -13.49
C LEU A 376 -15.37 25.57 -13.61
N ARG A 377 -15.56 26.18 -14.79
CA ARG A 377 -15.23 27.59 -15.01
C ARG A 377 -16.09 28.50 -14.15
N GLU A 378 -17.39 28.25 -14.09
CA GLU A 378 -18.33 28.98 -13.24
C GLU A 378 -17.87 28.92 -11.77
N ILE A 379 -17.55 27.74 -11.23
CA ILE A 379 -17.15 27.60 -9.82
C ILE A 379 -15.77 28.24 -9.53
N VAL A 380 -14.83 28.15 -10.47
CA VAL A 380 -13.44 28.61 -10.28
C VAL A 380 -13.28 30.11 -10.53
N GLU A 381 -14.02 30.68 -11.48
CA GLU A 381 -13.89 32.07 -11.91
C GLU A 381 -14.98 32.99 -11.34
N ASP A 382 -16.19 32.48 -11.10
CA ASP A 382 -17.27 33.26 -10.49
C ASP A 382 -17.18 33.16 -8.96
N GLN A 383 -16.61 34.20 -8.34
CA GLN A 383 -16.47 34.30 -6.88
C GLN A 383 -17.75 34.80 -6.19
N THR A 384 -18.87 34.93 -6.91
CA THR A 384 -20.11 35.45 -6.33
C THR A 384 -20.81 34.39 -5.45
N HIS A 385 -20.66 34.56 -4.14
CA HIS A 385 -21.47 33.99 -3.05
C HIS A 385 -21.39 32.47 -2.83
N GLY A 386 -20.48 32.06 -1.93
CA GLY A 386 -20.62 30.81 -1.16
C GLY A 386 -20.28 29.52 -1.90
N SER A 387 -19.34 29.54 -2.85
CA SER A 387 -18.98 28.34 -3.62
C SER A 387 -18.46 27.22 -2.70
N TYR A 388 -18.95 26.01 -2.96
CA TYR A 388 -18.54 24.80 -2.25
C TYR A 388 -17.13 24.41 -2.76
N GLY A 389 -16.10 24.72 -1.97
CA GLY A 389 -14.70 24.36 -2.26
C GLY A 389 -14.01 25.31 -3.25
N GLY A 390 -12.81 25.79 -2.89
CA GLY A 390 -12.03 26.70 -3.74
C GLY A 390 -11.50 26.03 -5.03
N PRO A 391 -10.66 26.74 -5.82
CA PRO A 391 -10.11 26.21 -7.08
C PRO A 391 -9.39 24.87 -6.93
N PHE A 392 -8.74 24.65 -5.79
CA PHE A 392 -8.09 23.39 -5.46
C PHE A 392 -9.10 22.24 -5.31
N GLU A 393 -10.23 22.44 -4.63
CA GLU A 393 -11.24 21.37 -4.45
C GLU A 393 -11.85 20.94 -5.78
N CYS A 394 -12.10 21.90 -6.67
CA CYS A 394 -12.59 21.60 -8.02
C CYS A 394 -11.56 20.84 -8.84
N TRP A 395 -10.28 21.21 -8.74
CA TRP A 395 -9.22 20.49 -9.43
C TRP A 395 -9.00 19.10 -8.84
N PHE A 396 -8.97 18.99 -7.51
CA PHE A 396 -8.82 17.74 -6.79
C PHE A 396 -9.95 16.77 -7.16
N LEU A 397 -11.20 17.25 -7.20
CA LEU A 397 -12.30 16.45 -7.73
C LEU A 397 -12.07 16.05 -9.19
N PHE A 398 -11.62 16.96 -10.04
CA PHE A 398 -11.42 16.67 -11.46
C PHE A 398 -10.33 15.62 -11.70
N ILE A 399 -9.24 15.60 -10.92
CA ILE A 399 -8.18 14.59 -11.08
C ILE A 399 -8.65 13.17 -10.77
N HIS A 400 -9.62 12.97 -9.87
CA HIS A 400 -10.25 11.65 -9.66
C HIS A 400 -10.81 11.08 -10.97
N PHE A 401 -11.33 11.97 -11.83
CA PHE A 401 -11.91 11.66 -13.13
C PHE A 401 -11.02 12.13 -14.28
N GLY A 402 -9.70 12.06 -14.11
CA GLY A 402 -8.70 12.56 -15.07
C GLY A 402 -8.82 12.00 -16.49
N GLY A 403 -9.51 10.87 -16.68
CA GLY A 403 -9.84 10.35 -18.01
C GLY A 403 -10.62 11.34 -18.89
N TRP A 404 -11.37 12.28 -18.31
CA TRP A 404 -12.02 13.36 -19.07
C TRP A 404 -11.01 14.35 -19.67
N ALA A 405 -9.90 14.62 -18.98
CA ALA A 405 -8.83 15.46 -19.51
C ALA A 405 -8.16 14.79 -20.72
N ASP A 406 -7.88 13.48 -20.62
CA ASP A 406 -7.31 12.71 -21.73
C ASP A 406 -8.25 12.73 -22.95
N ILE A 407 -9.55 12.52 -22.74
CA ILE A 407 -10.54 12.57 -23.82
C ILE A 407 -10.62 13.98 -24.43
N ALA A 408 -10.51 15.04 -23.63
CA ALA A 408 -10.48 16.41 -24.15
C ALA A 408 -9.26 16.67 -25.05
N ALA A 409 -8.09 16.18 -24.67
CA ALA A 409 -6.87 16.26 -25.48
C ALA A 409 -7.01 15.50 -26.81
N GLU A 410 -7.58 14.29 -26.78
CA GLU A 410 -7.84 13.52 -28.00
C GLU A 410 -8.83 14.23 -28.93
N GLN A 411 -9.96 14.73 -28.40
CA GLN A 411 -10.97 15.42 -29.19
C GLN A 411 -10.41 16.69 -29.86
N LEU A 412 -9.52 17.43 -29.18
CA LEU A 412 -8.89 18.63 -29.74
C LEU A 412 -7.96 18.32 -30.91
N VAL A 413 -7.21 17.22 -30.83
CA VAL A 413 -6.30 16.75 -31.88
C VAL A 413 -7.06 16.16 -33.07
N MET A 414 -8.12 15.38 -32.81
CA MET A 414 -8.91 14.73 -33.86
C MET A 414 -9.90 15.65 -34.57
N SER A 415 -10.28 16.78 -33.95
CA SER A 415 -11.26 17.70 -34.54
C SER A 415 -10.68 18.55 -35.67
N GLU A 416 -11.33 18.53 -36.84
CA GLU A 416 -11.01 19.40 -37.97
C GLU A 416 -11.46 20.86 -37.76
N ALA A 417 -12.42 21.08 -36.87
CA ALA A 417 -12.97 22.40 -36.57
C ALA A 417 -12.00 23.22 -35.69
N GLU A 418 -12.28 24.52 -35.52
CA GLU A 418 -11.50 25.35 -34.60
C GLU A 418 -11.58 24.78 -33.16
N PRO A 419 -10.46 24.72 -32.41
CA PRO A 419 -10.46 24.15 -31.06
C PRO A 419 -11.45 24.90 -30.15
N PRO A 420 -12.45 24.21 -29.56
CA PRO A 420 -13.42 24.86 -28.67
C PRO A 420 -12.72 25.45 -27.44
N GLU A 421 -13.04 26.69 -27.12
CA GLU A 421 -12.44 27.41 -25.99
C GLU A 421 -12.64 26.68 -24.65
N ALA A 422 -13.79 26.04 -24.47
CA ALA A 422 -14.09 25.23 -23.30
C ALA A 422 -13.06 24.09 -23.09
N LEU A 423 -12.69 23.37 -24.16
CA LEU A 423 -11.73 22.26 -24.04
C LEU A 423 -10.32 22.76 -23.76
N LEU A 424 -9.92 23.88 -24.38
CA LEU A 424 -8.62 24.51 -24.11
C LEU A 424 -8.51 24.93 -22.65
N TRP A 425 -9.57 25.54 -22.12
CA TRP A 425 -9.63 25.94 -20.72
C TRP A 425 -9.58 24.73 -19.78
N LEU A 426 -10.31 23.66 -20.09
CA LEU A 426 -10.31 22.43 -19.27
C LEU A 426 -8.91 21.81 -19.17
N LEU A 427 -8.20 21.73 -20.29
CA LEU A 427 -6.82 21.22 -20.30
C LEU A 427 -5.87 22.15 -19.53
N ALA A 428 -5.95 23.46 -19.75
CA ALA A 428 -5.13 24.42 -19.01
C ALA A 428 -5.39 24.34 -17.49
N PHE A 429 -6.64 24.19 -17.08
CA PHE A 429 -7.02 24.00 -15.67
C PHE A 429 -6.49 22.68 -15.10
N SER A 430 -6.54 21.59 -15.87
CA SER A 430 -6.09 20.27 -15.41
C SER A 430 -4.58 20.21 -15.14
N HIS A 431 -3.79 20.89 -15.96
CA HIS A 431 -2.33 20.91 -15.86
C HIS A 431 -1.79 22.02 -14.95
N SER A 432 -2.58 23.10 -14.75
CA SER A 432 -2.19 24.23 -13.90
C SER A 432 -3.36 24.73 -13.04
N PRO A 433 -3.72 24.04 -11.95
CA PRO A 433 -4.86 24.45 -11.12
C PRO A 433 -4.65 25.75 -10.35
N ARG A 434 -3.39 26.05 -10.00
CA ARG A 434 -3.01 27.25 -9.23
C ARG A 434 -2.92 28.50 -10.10
N ASP A 435 -2.98 28.35 -11.43
CA ASP A 435 -2.88 29.47 -12.36
C ASP A 435 -4.11 30.37 -12.24
N ARG A 436 -3.85 31.68 -12.13
CA ARG A 436 -4.89 32.70 -12.20
C ARG A 436 -5.51 32.75 -13.60
N SER A 437 -6.70 33.33 -13.71
CA SER A 437 -7.41 33.47 -14.99
C SER A 437 -6.53 34.03 -16.13
N GLN A 438 -5.69 35.02 -15.83
CA GLN A 438 -4.74 35.60 -16.80
C GLN A 438 -3.65 34.61 -17.27
N GLN A 439 -3.04 33.86 -16.35
CA GLN A 439 -2.02 32.86 -16.67
C GLN A 439 -2.62 31.69 -17.47
N ARG A 440 -3.85 31.29 -17.10
CA ARG A 440 -4.60 30.27 -17.82
C ARG A 440 -4.95 30.72 -19.24
N ALA A 441 -5.39 31.96 -19.42
CA ALA A 441 -5.65 32.54 -20.74
C ALA A 441 -4.38 32.56 -21.62
N GLN A 442 -3.21 32.88 -21.05
CA GLN A 442 -1.93 32.81 -21.75
C GLN A 442 -1.61 31.38 -22.21
N THR A 443 -1.75 30.40 -21.31
CA THR A 443 -1.57 28.97 -21.64
C THR A 443 -2.52 28.54 -22.76
N MET A 444 -3.79 28.97 -22.72
CA MET A 444 -4.76 28.65 -23.77
C MET A 444 -4.36 29.23 -25.14
N VAL A 445 -3.81 30.44 -25.19
CA VAL A 445 -3.34 31.06 -26.44
C VAL A 445 -2.17 30.26 -27.04
N GLU A 446 -1.21 29.88 -26.21
CA GLU A 446 -0.06 29.07 -26.63
C GLU A 446 -0.50 27.70 -27.15
N VAL A 447 -1.35 27.00 -26.40
CA VAL A 447 -1.89 25.69 -26.79
C VAL A 447 -2.73 25.80 -28.08
N LYS A 448 -3.52 26.86 -28.24
CA LYS A 448 -4.29 27.12 -29.46
C LYS A 448 -3.39 27.33 -30.67
N ALA A 449 -2.27 28.04 -30.51
CA ALA A 449 -1.29 28.23 -31.58
C ALA A 449 -0.69 26.90 -32.04
N VAL A 450 -0.21 26.08 -31.08
CA VAL A 450 0.33 24.74 -31.36
C VAL A 450 -0.71 23.86 -32.07
N LEU A 451 -1.94 23.78 -31.56
CA LEU A 451 -3.01 22.99 -32.19
C LEU A 451 -3.34 23.48 -33.61
N SER A 452 -3.34 24.79 -33.84
CA SER A 452 -3.57 25.36 -35.16
C SER A 452 -2.46 24.98 -36.14
N HIS A 453 -1.20 24.93 -35.67
CA HIS A 453 -0.08 24.46 -36.45
C HIS A 453 -0.17 22.96 -36.75
N LEU A 454 -0.47 22.12 -35.74
CA LEU A 454 -0.68 20.68 -35.92
C LEU A 454 -1.78 20.37 -36.94
N LYS A 455 -2.86 21.17 -36.96
CA LYS A 455 -3.93 21.04 -37.97
C LYS A 455 -3.48 21.41 -39.38
N LYS A 456 -2.58 22.38 -39.53
CA LYS A 456 -1.96 22.69 -40.84
C LYS A 456 -1.07 21.52 -41.29
N LEU A 457 -0.29 20.96 -40.37
CA LEU A 457 0.58 19.82 -40.63
C LEU A 457 -0.20 18.55 -41.02
N LEU A 458 -1.37 18.31 -40.43
CA LEU A 458 -2.30 17.25 -40.85
C LEU A 458 -2.71 17.34 -42.33
N ARG A 459 -2.76 18.56 -42.88
CA ARG A 459 -3.13 18.83 -44.28
C ARG A 459 -1.92 18.83 -45.22
N SER A 460 -0.69 18.76 -44.69
CA SER A 460 0.54 18.74 -45.48
C SER A 460 0.78 17.33 -46.05
N PRO A 461 1.15 17.21 -47.35
CA PRO A 461 1.48 15.92 -47.96
C PRO A 461 2.80 15.33 -47.45
N THR A 462 3.68 16.16 -46.88
CA THR A 462 4.97 15.78 -46.32
C THR A 462 5.06 16.29 -44.88
N LEU A 463 5.10 15.36 -43.93
CA LEU A 463 5.22 15.64 -42.50
C LEU A 463 6.58 15.13 -42.01
N SER A 464 7.37 15.99 -41.37
CA SER A 464 8.66 15.62 -40.78
C SER A 464 8.73 15.87 -39.27
N ALA A 465 9.68 15.23 -38.59
CA ALA A 465 9.90 15.46 -37.17
C ALA A 465 10.32 16.90 -36.84
N ARG A 466 11.02 17.57 -37.76
CA ARG A 466 11.43 18.98 -37.62
C ARG A 466 10.24 19.93 -37.63
N ASP A 467 9.22 19.62 -38.41
CA ASP A 467 8.00 20.43 -38.46
C ASP A 467 7.26 20.39 -37.11
N LEU A 468 7.24 19.24 -36.44
CA LEU A 468 6.65 19.11 -35.09
C LEU A 468 7.50 19.78 -34.01
N GLN A 469 8.83 19.76 -34.12
CA GLN A 469 9.70 20.54 -33.24
C GLN A 469 9.47 22.05 -33.40
N ALA A 470 9.31 22.53 -34.64
CA ALA A 470 8.98 23.92 -34.92
C ALA A 470 7.62 24.31 -34.34
N ALA A 471 6.60 23.43 -34.48
CA ALA A 471 5.29 23.61 -33.85
C ALA A 471 5.40 23.72 -32.32
N ALA A 472 6.24 22.90 -31.69
CA ALA A 472 6.49 22.97 -30.24
C ALA A 472 7.25 24.24 -29.85
N ALA A 473 8.10 24.80 -30.71
CA ALA A 473 8.92 25.99 -30.46
C ALA A 473 8.25 27.33 -30.81
N GLU A 474 7.12 27.32 -31.52
CA GLU A 474 6.46 28.48 -32.17
C GLU A 474 5.99 29.61 -31.23
N SER A 475 6.21 29.50 -29.91
CA SER A 475 5.88 30.54 -28.92
C SER A 475 7.01 30.84 -27.91
N GLN A 476 8.27 30.52 -28.23
CA GLN A 476 9.43 30.80 -27.36
C GLN A 476 9.89 32.28 -27.33
N ASP A 477 9.20 33.19 -28.01
CA ASP A 477 9.73 34.54 -28.26
C ASP A 477 9.71 35.48 -27.03
N ARG A 478 9.11 35.07 -25.89
CA ARG A 478 9.20 35.78 -24.60
C ARG A 478 9.06 34.81 -23.42
N ASP A 479 10.06 34.84 -22.54
CA ASP A 479 10.19 34.09 -21.28
C ASP A 479 10.12 32.56 -21.38
N PRO A 480 10.86 31.81 -20.53
CA PRO A 480 10.74 30.36 -20.47
C PRO A 480 9.31 29.97 -20.05
N ARG A 481 8.63 29.18 -20.90
CA ARG A 481 7.26 28.73 -20.63
C ARG A 481 7.15 27.99 -19.30
N PRO A 482 6.02 28.12 -18.58
CA PRO A 482 5.76 27.32 -17.39
C PRO A 482 5.91 25.81 -17.67
N PRO A 483 6.50 25.03 -16.75
CA PRO A 483 6.70 23.59 -16.93
C PRO A 483 5.41 22.83 -17.27
N SER A 484 4.29 23.19 -16.66
CA SER A 484 2.98 22.59 -16.89
C SER A 484 2.45 22.84 -18.32
N CYS A 485 2.67 24.04 -18.87
CA CYS A 485 2.33 24.34 -20.27
C CYS A 485 3.16 23.48 -21.23
N GLN A 486 4.46 23.30 -20.93
CA GLN A 486 5.32 22.43 -21.75
C GLN A 486 4.87 20.96 -21.71
N GLN A 487 4.51 20.45 -20.53
CA GLN A 487 3.97 19.09 -20.39
C GLN A 487 2.67 18.91 -21.18
N LEU A 488 1.75 19.87 -21.11
CA LEU A 488 0.51 19.85 -21.90
C LEU A 488 0.80 19.83 -23.41
N ILE A 489 1.73 20.67 -23.89
CA ILE A 489 2.14 20.67 -25.30
C ILE A 489 2.73 19.30 -25.69
N ARG A 490 3.59 18.70 -24.85
CA ARG A 490 4.12 17.35 -25.10
C ARG A 490 3.01 16.31 -25.20
N HIS A 491 2.04 16.31 -24.28
CA HIS A 491 0.90 15.40 -24.31
C HIS A 491 0.06 15.57 -25.59
N LEU A 492 -0.13 16.79 -26.08
CA LEU A 492 -0.84 17.04 -27.34
C LEU A 492 -0.07 16.53 -28.55
N LEU A 493 1.26 16.70 -28.57
CA LEU A 493 2.13 16.13 -29.61
C LEU A 493 2.05 14.59 -29.60
N LEU A 494 2.11 13.96 -28.44
CA LEU A 494 2.00 12.51 -28.33
C LEU A 494 0.62 12.01 -28.80
N ASN A 495 -0.47 12.70 -28.42
CA ASN A 495 -1.80 12.42 -28.97
C ASN A 495 -1.85 12.57 -30.49
N PHE A 496 -1.22 13.60 -31.05
CA PHE A 496 -1.10 13.78 -32.50
C PHE A 496 -0.36 12.62 -33.16
N LEU A 497 0.77 12.18 -32.59
CA LEU A 497 1.53 11.04 -33.10
C LEU A 497 0.70 9.75 -33.09
N LEU A 498 -0.17 9.55 -32.11
CA LEU A 498 -1.00 8.36 -31.99
C LEU A 498 -2.28 8.39 -32.83
N TRP A 499 -2.86 9.56 -33.09
CA TRP A 499 -4.16 9.67 -33.76
C TRP A 499 -4.09 10.15 -35.21
N ALA A 500 -3.07 10.93 -35.58
CA ALA A 500 -2.92 11.40 -36.97
C ALA A 500 -2.26 10.32 -37.84
N PRO A 501 -2.81 9.97 -39.03
CA PRO A 501 -2.21 9.00 -39.93
C PRO A 501 -0.77 9.36 -40.35
N GLY A 502 -0.48 10.65 -40.58
CA GLY A 502 0.88 11.13 -40.86
C GLY A 502 1.81 11.04 -39.64
N GLY A 503 1.26 11.23 -38.43
CA GLY A 503 2.01 11.12 -37.18
C GLY A 503 2.60 9.73 -36.95
N HIS A 504 1.88 8.67 -37.34
CA HIS A 504 2.36 7.28 -37.21
C HIS A 504 3.70 7.03 -37.91
N ALA A 505 3.94 7.68 -39.04
CA ALA A 505 5.14 7.47 -39.85
C ALA A 505 6.39 8.04 -39.18
N ILE A 506 6.24 9.12 -38.41
CA ILE A 506 7.36 9.85 -37.80
C ILE A 506 7.45 9.69 -36.28
N ALA A 507 6.52 8.95 -35.66
CA ALA A 507 6.40 8.84 -34.21
C ALA A 507 7.69 8.39 -33.51
N ARG A 508 8.42 7.41 -34.08
CA ARG A 508 9.70 6.93 -33.52
C ARG A 508 10.78 8.01 -33.51
N GLU A 509 10.90 8.74 -34.61
CA GLU A 509 11.89 9.81 -34.75
C GLU A 509 11.58 10.94 -33.75
N VAL A 510 10.31 11.34 -33.67
CA VAL A 510 9.86 12.42 -32.79
C VAL A 510 10.03 12.05 -31.32
N ILE A 511 9.68 10.82 -30.91
CA ILE A 511 9.86 10.38 -29.52
C ILE A 511 11.34 10.35 -29.13
N THR A 512 12.21 9.86 -30.02
CA THR A 512 13.67 9.90 -29.80
C THR A 512 14.16 11.33 -29.56
N LEU A 513 13.61 12.31 -30.28
CA LEU A 513 13.94 13.73 -30.12
C LEU A 513 13.32 14.35 -28.85
N MET A 514 12.14 13.90 -28.44
CA MET A 514 11.43 14.39 -27.25
C MET A 514 11.91 13.78 -25.94
N ALA A 515 12.67 12.68 -26.00
CA ALA A 515 13.15 11.91 -24.85
C ALA A 515 14.69 12.00 -24.64
N PRO A 516 15.31 13.20 -24.58
CA PRO A 516 16.76 13.30 -24.41
C PRO A 516 17.23 12.85 -23.01
N THR A 517 16.37 13.04 -21.99
CA THR A 517 16.64 12.69 -20.58
C THR A 517 15.84 11.47 -20.15
N ASP A 518 16.30 10.81 -19.08
CA ASP A 518 15.58 9.68 -18.51
C ASP A 518 14.22 10.14 -17.97
N GLU A 519 14.13 11.29 -17.30
CA GLU A 519 12.87 11.85 -16.79
C GLU A 519 11.81 11.99 -17.90
N LEU A 520 12.16 12.58 -19.04
CA LEU A 520 11.25 12.73 -20.18
C LEU A 520 10.90 11.38 -20.82
N SER A 521 11.83 10.44 -20.86
CA SER A 521 11.57 9.08 -21.33
C SER A 521 10.52 8.38 -20.45
N HIS A 522 10.60 8.58 -19.13
CA HIS A 522 9.62 8.05 -18.18
C HIS A 522 8.27 8.75 -18.29
N GLU A 523 8.23 10.08 -18.46
CA GLU A 523 7.00 10.83 -18.70
C GLU A 523 6.26 10.30 -19.94
N ILE A 524 6.98 10.11 -21.05
CA ILE A 524 6.41 9.58 -22.30
C ILE A 524 5.96 8.14 -22.12
N ALA A 525 6.74 7.30 -21.44
CA ALA A 525 6.33 5.92 -21.15
C ALA A 525 5.06 5.88 -20.28
N GLY A 526 4.96 6.72 -19.26
CA GLY A 526 3.78 6.87 -18.41
C GLY A 526 2.55 7.32 -19.21
N PHE A 527 2.70 8.30 -20.09
CA PHE A 527 1.65 8.74 -21.00
C PHE A 527 1.14 7.59 -21.90
N LEU A 528 2.05 6.82 -22.49
CA LEU A 528 1.70 5.70 -23.38
C LEU A 528 0.98 4.59 -22.61
N ASP A 529 1.46 4.25 -21.41
CA ASP A 529 0.81 3.26 -20.54
C ASP A 529 -0.59 3.72 -20.12
N GLN A 530 -0.74 4.98 -19.69
CA GLN A 530 -2.04 5.58 -19.34
C GLN A 530 -3.02 5.54 -20.52
N THR A 531 -2.54 5.88 -21.71
CA THR A 531 -3.34 5.86 -22.94
C THR A 531 -3.80 4.44 -23.27
N LEU A 532 -2.89 3.46 -23.23
CA LEU A 532 -3.22 2.05 -23.49
C LEU A 532 -4.19 1.48 -22.45
N TYR A 533 -3.95 1.75 -21.17
CA TYR A 533 -4.83 1.34 -20.07
C TYR A 533 -6.25 1.89 -20.25
N ARG A 534 -6.36 3.19 -20.53
CA ARG A 534 -7.65 3.85 -20.79
C ARG A 534 -8.34 3.26 -22.02
N TRP A 535 -7.63 3.03 -23.13
CA TRP A 535 -8.24 2.45 -24.33
C TRP A 535 -8.74 1.03 -24.15
N ASP A 536 -8.00 0.20 -23.42
CA ASP A 536 -8.41 -1.17 -23.10
C ASP A 536 -9.69 -1.15 -22.25
N ARG A 537 -9.79 -0.22 -21.29
CA ARG A 537 -11.00 -0.03 -20.51
C ARG A 537 -12.12 0.54 -21.38
N LEU A 538 -11.93 1.64 -22.11
CA LEU A 538 -12.98 2.28 -22.92
C LEU A 538 -13.46 1.43 -24.12
N CYS A 539 -12.86 0.27 -24.36
CA CYS A 539 -13.12 -0.58 -25.53
C CYS A 539 -12.96 0.19 -26.85
N LEU A 540 -12.02 1.14 -26.91
CA LEU A 540 -11.80 1.95 -28.10
C LEU A 540 -11.18 1.11 -29.23
N GLU A 541 -11.77 1.22 -30.43
CA GLU A 541 -11.30 0.53 -31.64
C GLU A 541 -10.29 1.39 -32.40
N ALA A 542 -9.04 1.39 -31.95
CA ALA A 542 -7.91 2.04 -32.64
C ALA A 542 -6.74 1.05 -32.82
N PRO A 543 -6.89 -0.01 -33.64
CA PRO A 543 -5.92 -1.11 -33.67
C PRO A 543 -4.52 -0.68 -34.11
N ARG A 544 -4.43 0.26 -35.07
CA ARG A 544 -3.14 0.79 -35.57
C ARG A 544 -2.44 1.64 -34.51
N SER A 545 -3.15 2.57 -33.88
CA SER A 545 -2.63 3.42 -32.80
C SER A 545 -2.22 2.61 -31.58
N ARG A 546 -3.03 1.61 -31.20
CA ARG A 546 -2.74 0.68 -30.11
C ARG A 546 -1.48 -0.15 -30.36
N LYS A 547 -1.30 -0.65 -31.59
CA LYS A 547 -0.08 -1.37 -31.98
C LYS A 547 1.14 -0.46 -31.87
N LEU A 548 1.06 0.75 -32.42
CA LEU A 548 2.15 1.73 -32.37
C LEU A 548 2.52 2.11 -30.93
N ALA A 549 1.54 2.43 -30.08
CA ALA A 549 1.79 2.79 -28.68
C ALA A 549 2.49 1.67 -27.91
N ARG A 550 2.12 0.39 -28.14
CA ARG A 550 2.79 -0.77 -27.52
C ARG A 550 4.24 -0.94 -27.99
N GLU A 551 4.48 -0.76 -29.29
CA GLU A 551 5.84 -0.82 -29.86
C GLU A 551 6.74 0.28 -29.27
N LEU A 552 6.25 1.52 -29.25
CA LEU A 552 6.97 2.67 -28.69
C LEU A 552 7.26 2.51 -27.19
N LEU A 553 6.29 2.00 -26.42
CA LEU A 553 6.45 1.75 -25.00
C LEU A 553 7.52 0.67 -24.74
N ALA A 554 7.54 -0.40 -25.54
CA ALA A 554 8.56 -1.44 -25.45
C ALA A 554 9.96 -0.92 -25.82
N GLU A 555 10.07 -0.10 -26.87
CA GLU A 555 11.33 0.52 -27.30
C GLU A 555 11.89 1.48 -26.23
N LEU A 556 11.03 2.28 -25.60
CA LEU A 556 11.41 3.17 -24.49
C LEU A 556 11.87 2.39 -23.27
N HIS A 557 11.19 1.31 -22.89
CA HIS A 557 11.63 0.47 -21.77
C HIS A 557 12.99 -0.18 -22.02
N ALA A 558 13.25 -0.65 -23.24
CA ALA A 558 14.55 -1.18 -23.61
C ALA A 558 15.64 -0.11 -23.51
N HIS A 559 15.39 1.12 -23.98
CA HIS A 559 16.33 2.23 -23.87
C HIS A 559 16.61 2.63 -22.41
N ILE A 560 15.57 2.67 -21.58
CA ILE A 560 15.67 3.01 -20.16
C ILE A 560 16.46 1.95 -19.39
N GLN A 561 16.38 0.66 -19.76
CA GLN A 561 17.13 -0.42 -19.12
C GLN A 561 18.60 -0.50 -19.58
N HIS A 562 18.92 -0.05 -20.79
CA HIS A 562 20.25 -0.16 -21.39
C HIS A 562 21.14 1.09 -21.26
N ARG A 563 20.64 2.20 -20.70
CA ARG A 563 21.47 3.40 -20.46
C ARG A 563 22.35 3.16 -19.23
N PRO A 564 23.70 3.11 -19.34
CA PRO A 564 24.54 3.04 -18.17
C PRO A 564 24.31 4.30 -17.32
N ALA A 565 24.29 4.14 -15.99
CA ALA A 565 24.18 5.23 -15.01
C ALA A 565 25.40 6.18 -15.08
N ALA A 566 25.56 6.88 -16.18
CA ALA A 566 26.50 7.96 -16.32
C ALA A 566 25.76 9.21 -15.82
N HIS A 567 25.93 9.54 -14.54
CA HIS A 567 26.04 10.89 -13.94
C HIS A 567 26.24 10.80 -12.41
N GLY A 568 27.17 9.93 -11.98
CA GLY A 568 27.61 9.84 -10.57
C GLY A 568 28.85 10.67 -10.23
N ALA A 569 29.39 11.47 -11.16
CA ALA A 569 30.70 12.10 -10.97
C ALA A 569 30.77 13.53 -11.54
N ALA A 570 29.84 14.42 -11.16
CA ALA A 570 30.01 15.86 -11.37
C ALA A 570 29.09 16.73 -10.49
N VAL A 571 28.79 16.34 -9.25
CA VAL A 571 28.21 17.25 -8.24
C VAL A 571 28.82 16.93 -6.88
N HIS A 572 30.12 17.17 -6.73
CA HIS A 572 30.80 17.19 -5.43
C HIS A 572 31.39 18.56 -5.07
N ALA A 573 30.88 19.63 -5.70
CA ALA A 573 31.16 20.99 -5.28
C ALA A 573 29.87 21.80 -5.24
N ALA A 574 29.46 22.15 -4.02
CA ALA A 574 28.34 23.02 -3.63
C ALA A 574 26.91 22.42 -3.75
N GLY A 575 26.39 21.91 -2.61
CA GLY A 575 24.96 21.63 -2.41
C GLY A 575 24.73 20.52 -1.39
N SER A 576 24.19 20.87 -0.22
CA SER A 576 23.98 19.98 0.95
C SER A 576 23.03 18.80 0.68
N PRO A 577 23.33 17.56 1.14
CA PRO A 577 22.41 16.43 1.06
C PRO A 577 21.45 16.43 2.25
N ARG A 578 20.30 17.11 2.11
CA ARG A 578 19.13 16.94 2.99
C ARG A 578 17.89 16.84 2.12
N SER A 579 17.35 15.63 1.89
CA SER A 579 15.99 15.50 1.33
C SER A 579 15.36 14.10 1.33
N ARG A 580 16.06 13.01 1.66
CA ARG A 580 15.43 11.66 1.64
C ARG A 580 15.18 11.04 3.01
N ASP A 581 16.03 11.30 4.00
CA ASP A 581 15.89 10.75 5.35
C ASP A 581 15.05 11.63 6.30
N GLU A 582 14.92 12.95 6.02
CA GLU A 582 14.10 13.86 6.85
C GLU A 582 12.60 13.71 6.57
N THR A 583 12.22 13.35 5.35
CA THR A 583 10.82 13.12 4.94
C THR A 583 10.19 11.94 5.70
N MET A 584 10.97 10.88 5.95
CA MET A 584 10.54 9.71 6.74
C MET A 584 10.44 10.00 8.25
N ARG A 585 11.18 10.99 8.77
CA ARG A 585 11.13 11.35 10.20
C ARG A 585 10.00 12.32 10.53
N LEU A 586 9.57 13.15 9.59
CA LEU A 586 8.51 14.14 9.82
C LEU A 586 7.10 13.53 9.74
N ILE A 587 6.89 12.51 8.90
CA ILE A 587 5.60 11.77 8.84
C ILE A 587 5.34 10.97 10.13
N ARG A 588 6.38 10.54 10.86
CA ARG A 588 6.24 9.83 12.15
C ARG A 588 5.98 10.72 13.36
N ARG A 589 6.10 12.05 13.26
CA ARG A 589 6.11 12.94 14.44
C ARG A 589 4.80 13.69 14.71
N GLY A 590 3.72 13.30 14.05
CA GLY A 590 2.38 13.90 14.19
C GLY A 590 1.51 13.34 15.32
N THR A 591 2.05 12.59 16.29
CA THR A 591 1.28 12.06 17.44
C THR A 591 2.04 12.21 18.75
N SER A 592 2.27 13.45 19.18
CA SER A 592 2.54 13.75 20.59
C SER A 592 2.30 15.24 20.84
N SER A 593 1.04 15.62 21.06
CA SER A 593 0.71 16.84 21.80
C SER A 593 0.12 16.40 23.14
N GLU A 594 0.98 16.26 24.16
CA GLU A 594 0.56 16.42 25.55
C GLU A 594 1.07 17.79 25.97
N ASP A 595 0.16 18.76 26.01
CA ASP A 595 0.30 19.98 26.79
C ASP A 595 -1.08 20.24 27.41
N GLU A 596 -1.21 20.02 28.72
CA GLU A 596 -1.98 20.84 29.65
C GLU A 596 -1.74 20.35 31.10
N PRO A 597 -1.70 21.22 32.12
CA PRO A 597 -1.44 22.67 32.15
C PRO A 597 -0.09 23.06 32.77
#